data_AF-A0A5B7CDB1-F1
#
_entry.id   AF-A0A5B7CDB1-F1
#
_cell.length_a   1.000
_cell.length_b   1.000
_cell.length_c   1.000
_cell.angle_alpha   90.00
_cell.angle_beta   90.00
_cell.angle_gamma   90.00
#
_symmetry.space_group_name_H-M   'P 1'
#
loop_
_entity.id
_entity.type
_entity.pdbx_description
1 polymer ?
#
loop_
_entity_poly.entity_id
_entity_poly.type
_entity_poly.pdbx_seq_one_letter_code
_entity_poly.pdbx_strand_id
1 'polypeptide(L)'
;MDRYQRVEKPRAETPINENEIRITTQGRMRNYITYATTLLQEKGSDEIVLKAMGRAINKTVMIAELIKRRIVDLHQNTSIESTDITDMWEPLEEGLLPLETTRHVSMITITLSKKELDTTSTGYQPPIPADQVKPLNDFEYEGEGSPSRQGRVRGGGGGRARGRGNYNGVGDWD
;
A
#
# COMPACT_ATOMS: atom_id res chain seq x y z
N MET A 1 -25.99 -8.74 -16.45
CA MET A 1 -26.47 -9.18 -15.12
C MET A 1 -27.23 -8.03 -14.47
N ASP A 2 -27.99 -7.26 -15.26
CA ASP A 2 -28.29 -5.86 -14.90
C ASP A 2 -29.53 -5.75 -14.01
N ARG A 3 -30.10 -6.90 -13.64
CA ARG A 3 -31.30 -7.08 -12.82
C ARG A 3 -30.99 -7.49 -11.39
N TYR A 4 -29.72 -7.48 -11.01
CA TYR A 4 -29.25 -7.88 -9.69
C TYR A 4 -28.25 -6.88 -9.13
N GLN A 5 -28.36 -6.58 -7.84
CA GLN A 5 -27.40 -5.75 -7.12
C GLN A 5 -26.60 -6.62 -6.15
N ARG A 6 -25.27 -6.48 -6.18
CA ARG A 6 -24.39 -7.16 -5.21
C ARG A 6 -24.59 -6.57 -3.82
N VAL A 7 -24.86 -7.43 -2.85
CA VAL A 7 -24.95 -7.10 -1.44
C VAL A 7 -23.85 -7.83 -0.68
N GLU A 8 -23.07 -7.09 0.09
CA GLU A 8 -22.01 -7.67 0.92
C GLU A 8 -22.62 -8.20 2.22
N LYS A 9 -22.49 -9.51 2.47
CA LYS A 9 -22.80 -10.08 3.79
C LYS A 9 -21.78 -9.56 4.80
N PRO A 10 -22.21 -9.08 5.98
CA PRO A 10 -21.30 -8.80 7.08
C PRO A 10 -20.51 -10.07 7.40
N ARG A 11 -19.18 -10.01 7.26
CA ARG A 11 -18.34 -11.14 7.66
C ARG A 11 -18.23 -11.15 9.17
N ALA A 12 -18.14 -12.34 9.75
CA ALA A 12 -17.77 -12.47 11.16
C ALA A 12 -16.43 -11.77 11.37
N GLU A 13 -16.43 -10.69 12.15
CA GLU A 13 -15.22 -9.98 12.51
C GLU A 13 -14.41 -10.89 13.44
N THR A 14 -13.37 -11.51 12.90
CA THR A 14 -12.39 -12.19 13.75
C THR A 14 -11.62 -11.14 14.53
N PRO A 15 -11.42 -11.35 15.84
CA PRO A 15 -10.64 -10.42 16.65
C PRO A 15 -9.24 -10.24 16.04
N ILE A 16 -8.80 -8.98 15.98
CA ILE A 16 -7.49 -8.62 15.44
C ILE A 16 -6.50 -8.66 16.60
N ASN A 17 -5.48 -9.52 16.48
CA ASN A 17 -4.40 -9.57 17.46
C ASN A 17 -3.58 -8.26 17.42
N GLU A 18 -2.97 -7.87 18.54
CA GLU A 18 -2.23 -6.61 18.64
C GLU A 18 -1.05 -6.48 17.67
N ASN A 19 -0.43 -7.61 17.29
CA ASN A 19 0.67 -7.68 16.33
C ASN A 19 0.21 -7.97 14.89
N GLU A 20 -1.10 -8.03 14.63
CA GLU A 20 -1.67 -8.27 13.31
C GLU A 20 -1.99 -6.96 12.59
N ILE A 21 -1.44 -6.78 11.38
CA ILE A 21 -1.67 -5.63 10.52
C ILE A 21 -2.39 -6.09 9.26
N ARG A 22 -3.66 -5.72 9.12
CA ARG A 22 -4.46 -5.98 7.91
C ARG A 22 -4.27 -4.86 6.89
N ILE A 23 -3.65 -5.19 5.76
CA ILE A 23 -3.36 -4.24 4.69
C ILE A 23 -4.52 -4.21 3.71
N THR A 24 -5.02 -3.00 3.43
CA THR A 24 -6.14 -2.78 2.52
C THR A 24 -5.68 -2.04 1.27
N THR A 25 -6.47 -2.15 0.19
CA THR A 25 -6.16 -1.49 -1.07
C THR A 25 -6.11 0.04 -0.93
N GLN A 26 -7.01 0.62 -0.14
CA GLN A 26 -7.12 2.08 0.05
C GLN A 26 -6.17 2.64 1.12
N GLY A 27 -5.65 1.80 2.02
CA GLY A 27 -4.75 2.24 3.08
C GLY A 27 -3.43 2.81 2.57
N ARG A 28 -2.95 3.86 3.22
CA ARG A 28 -1.66 4.52 2.89
C ARG A 28 -0.49 3.69 3.39
N MET A 29 0.48 3.41 2.53
CA MET A 29 1.66 2.59 2.85
C MET A 29 2.44 3.13 4.06
N ARG A 30 2.65 4.45 4.12
CA ARG A 30 3.38 5.11 5.22
C ARG A 30 2.80 4.74 6.59
N ASN A 31 1.48 4.69 6.72
CA ASN A 31 0.82 4.40 7.99
C ASN A 31 1.12 2.97 8.45
N TYR A 32 1.07 1.99 7.54
CA TYR A 32 1.38 0.60 7.86
C TYR A 32 2.84 0.43 8.27
N ILE A 33 3.76 1.07 7.55
CA ILE A 33 5.19 0.99 7.85
C ILE A 33 5.48 1.65 9.20
N THR A 34 4.95 2.84 9.46
CA THR A 34 5.11 3.53 10.74
C THR A 34 4.58 2.68 11.89
N TYR A 35 3.36 2.13 11.75
CA TYR A 35 2.76 1.30 12.80
C TYR A 35 3.55 0.02 13.06
N ALA A 36 3.97 -0.69 12.02
CA ALA A 36 4.84 -1.86 12.11
C ALA A 36 6.18 -1.55 12.80
N THR A 37 6.77 -0.40 12.48
CA THR A 37 8.03 0.06 13.08
C THR A 37 7.85 0.35 14.56
N THR A 38 6.78 1.05 14.95
CA THR A 38 6.44 1.31 16.35
C THR A 38 6.19 0.01 17.13
N LEU A 39 5.52 -0.99 16.54
CA LEU A 39 5.33 -2.30 17.18
C LEU A 39 6.67 -2.99 17.46
N LEU A 40 7.55 -3.07 16.45
CA LEU A 40 8.83 -3.77 16.59
C LEU A 40 9.85 -2.99 17.43
N GLN A 41 9.92 -1.66 17.33
CA GLN A 41 10.98 -0.87 17.98
C GLN A 41 10.55 -0.24 19.31
N GLU A 42 9.39 0.42 19.36
CA GLU A 42 8.96 1.18 20.53
C GLU A 42 8.24 0.30 21.56
N LYS A 43 7.33 -0.56 21.09
CA LYS A 43 6.58 -1.50 21.95
C LYS A 43 7.36 -2.78 22.26
N GLY A 44 8.44 -3.03 21.51
CA GLY A 44 9.31 -4.19 21.73
C GLY A 44 8.68 -5.53 21.36
N SER A 45 7.65 -5.56 20.50
CA SER A 45 7.13 -6.82 19.96
C SER A 45 8.25 -7.57 19.22
N ASP A 46 8.33 -8.88 19.45
CA ASP A 46 9.30 -9.73 18.76
C ASP A 46 8.91 -10.01 17.31
N GLU A 47 7.60 -10.03 17.03
CA GLU A 47 7.03 -10.39 15.74
C GLU A 47 5.84 -9.50 15.36
N ILE A 48 5.62 -9.37 14.06
CA ILE A 48 4.42 -8.78 13.46
C ILE A 48 3.92 -9.66 12.32
N VAL A 49 2.60 -9.63 12.09
CA VAL A 49 1.94 -10.42 11.06
C VAL A 49 1.20 -9.50 10.10
N LEU A 50 1.65 -9.45 8.85
CA LEU A 50 1.01 -8.70 7.78
C LEU A 50 0.05 -9.61 7.03
N LYS A 51 -1.24 -9.24 6.98
CA LYS A 51 -2.27 -10.00 6.26
C LYS A 51 -2.91 -9.16 5.17
N ALA A 52 -3.11 -9.75 4.00
CA ALA A 52 -3.84 -9.11 2.91
C ALA A 52 -4.52 -10.10 1.99
N MET A 53 -5.56 -9.63 1.31
CA MET A 53 -6.34 -10.41 0.36
C MET A 53 -6.42 -9.72 -1.00
N GLY A 54 -6.41 -10.52 -2.07
CA GLY A 54 -6.64 -10.06 -3.45
C GLY A 54 -5.73 -8.90 -3.87
N ARG A 55 -6.34 -7.77 -4.29
CA ARG A 55 -5.61 -6.62 -4.86
C ARG A 55 -4.59 -5.98 -3.91
N ALA A 56 -4.71 -6.20 -2.60
CA ALA A 56 -3.77 -5.66 -1.62
C ALA A 56 -2.45 -6.45 -1.51
N ILE A 57 -2.38 -7.68 -2.06
CA ILE A 57 -1.21 -8.56 -1.94
C ILE A 57 0.08 -7.88 -2.42
N ASN A 58 0.06 -7.25 -3.60
CA ASN A 58 1.23 -6.57 -4.15
C ASN A 58 1.73 -5.46 -3.20
N LYS A 59 0.81 -4.64 -2.66
CA LYS A 59 1.11 -3.59 -1.68
C LYS A 59 1.72 -4.16 -0.41
N THR A 60 1.24 -5.32 0.05
CA THR A 60 1.75 -5.99 1.26
C THR A 60 3.20 -6.42 1.12
N VAL A 61 3.57 -7.00 -0.03
CA VAL A 61 4.96 -7.38 -0.30
C VAL A 61 5.86 -6.14 -0.28
N MET A 62 5.45 -5.04 -0.93
CA MET A 62 6.22 -3.79 -0.88
C MET A 62 6.40 -3.24 0.53
N ILE A 63 5.36 -3.28 1.36
CA ILE A 63 5.42 -2.84 2.76
C ILE A 63 6.40 -3.72 3.55
N ALA A 64 6.34 -5.04 3.41
CA ALA A 64 7.26 -5.97 4.06
C ALA A 64 8.72 -5.68 3.70
N GLU A 65 9.01 -5.48 2.40
CA GLU A 65 10.35 -5.15 1.92
C GLU A 65 10.87 -3.81 2.49
N LEU A 66 9.99 -2.81 2.59
CA LEU A 66 10.37 -1.52 3.19
C LEU A 66 10.62 -1.62 4.69
N ILE A 67 9.89 -2.48 5.42
CA ILE A 67 10.12 -2.73 6.85
C ILE A 67 11.47 -3.42 7.06
N LYS A 68 11.78 -4.47 6.28
CA LYS A 68 13.09 -5.16 6.35
C LYS A 68 14.27 -4.22 6.08
N ARG A 69 14.10 -3.21 5.23
CA ARG A 69 15.13 -2.19 4.97
C ARG A 69 15.29 -1.15 6.07
N ARG A 70 14.37 -1.10 7.05
CA ARG A 70 14.41 -0.16 8.17
C ARG A 70 14.90 -0.79 9.46
N ILE A 71 14.68 -2.10 9.62
CA ILE A 71 14.98 -2.84 10.84
C ILE A 71 15.91 -3.98 10.46
N VAL A 72 17.08 -4.02 11.09
CA VAL A 72 18.06 -5.10 10.91
C VAL A 72 17.52 -6.41 11.48
N ASP A 73 18.02 -7.52 10.94
CA ASP A 73 17.84 -8.86 11.52
C ASP A 73 16.38 -9.35 11.63
N LEU A 74 15.57 -9.07 10.59
CA LEU A 74 14.21 -9.59 10.51
C LEU A 74 14.14 -10.88 9.68
N HIS A 75 13.80 -11.98 10.34
CA HIS A 75 13.39 -13.22 9.72
C HIS A 75 12.00 -13.07 9.13
N GLN A 76 11.78 -13.68 7.96
CA GLN A 76 10.49 -13.67 7.29
C GLN A 76 9.97 -15.09 7.08
N ASN A 77 8.67 -15.28 7.25
CA ASN A 77 7.97 -16.46 6.76
C ASN A 77 6.71 -16.02 6.02
N THR A 78 6.50 -16.51 4.80
CA THR A 78 5.37 -16.15 3.94
C THR A 78 4.50 -17.37 3.66
N SER A 79 3.22 -17.28 4.01
CA SER A 79 2.21 -18.28 3.66
C SER A 79 1.16 -17.67 2.72
N ILE A 80 0.69 -18.49 1.79
CA ILE A 80 -0.35 -18.15 0.82
C ILE A 80 -1.49 -19.14 1.01
N GLU A 81 -2.69 -18.61 1.16
CA GLU A 81 -3.91 -19.37 1.36
C GLU A 81 -4.98 -18.91 0.37
N SER A 82 -6.02 -19.71 0.18
CA SER A 82 -7.22 -19.30 -0.56
C SER A 82 -8.41 -19.30 0.38
N THR A 83 -9.21 -18.26 0.33
CA THR A 83 -10.43 -18.13 1.13
C THR A 83 -11.62 -17.90 0.23
N ASP A 84 -12.69 -18.60 0.52
CA ASP A 84 -13.95 -18.49 -0.21
C ASP A 84 -14.75 -17.31 0.32
N ILE A 85 -15.21 -16.47 -0.61
CA ILE A 85 -16.05 -15.32 -0.32
C ILE A 85 -17.36 -15.52 -1.05
N THR A 86 -18.45 -15.61 -0.29
CA THR A 86 -19.80 -15.67 -0.84
C THR A 86 -20.36 -14.26 -0.95
N ASP A 87 -20.58 -13.82 -2.19
CA ASP A 87 -21.27 -12.58 -2.52
C ASP A 87 -22.77 -12.90 -2.73
N MET A 88 -23.64 -12.09 -2.12
CA MET A 88 -25.09 -12.20 -2.30
C MET A 88 -25.55 -11.23 -3.38
N TRP A 89 -26.56 -11.63 -4.15
CA TRP A 89 -27.15 -10.81 -5.20
C TRP A 89 -28.65 -10.71 -4.98
N GLU A 90 -29.13 -9.50 -4.74
CA GLU A 90 -30.54 -9.22 -4.58
C GLU A 90 -31.17 -8.81 -5.92
N PRO A 91 -32.37 -9.33 -6.24
CA PRO A 91 -33.07 -8.99 -7.46
C PRO A 91 -33.61 -7.56 -7.42
N LEU A 92 -33.54 -6.87 -8.55
CA LEU A 92 -34.11 -5.53 -8.74
C LEU A 92 -35.53 -5.57 -9.33
N GLU A 93 -35.99 -6.74 -9.80
CA GLU A 93 -37.32 -6.95 -10.38
C GLU A 93 -38.14 -7.89 -9.50
N GLU A 94 -39.43 -7.58 -9.33
CA GLU A 94 -40.39 -8.43 -8.61
C GLU A 94 -40.55 -9.78 -9.33
N GLY A 95 -40.41 -10.88 -8.59
CA GLY A 95 -40.54 -12.25 -9.10
C GLY A 95 -39.23 -13.00 -9.36
N LEU A 96 -38.07 -12.34 -9.21
CA LEU A 96 -36.76 -12.99 -9.24
C LEU A 96 -36.33 -13.43 -7.83
N LEU A 97 -35.51 -14.49 -7.74
CA LEU A 97 -34.95 -15.01 -6.49
C LEU A 97 -33.53 -14.48 -6.24
N PRO A 98 -33.11 -14.29 -4.97
CA PRO A 98 -31.73 -13.98 -4.63
C PRO A 98 -30.76 -15.05 -5.12
N LEU A 99 -29.56 -14.63 -5.52
CA LEU A 99 -28.50 -15.52 -6.01
C LEU A 99 -27.28 -15.42 -5.09
N GLU A 100 -26.64 -16.55 -4.82
CA GLU A 100 -25.34 -16.61 -4.14
C GLU A 100 -24.25 -16.92 -5.17
N THR A 101 -23.13 -16.22 -5.12
CA THR A 101 -21.95 -16.54 -5.93
C THR A 101 -20.73 -16.62 -5.04
N THR A 102 -20.06 -17.76 -5.04
CA THR A 102 -18.80 -17.95 -4.33
C THR A 102 -17.63 -17.64 -5.25
N ARG A 103 -16.72 -16.79 -4.78
CA ARG A 103 -15.44 -16.53 -5.45
C ARG A 103 -14.28 -16.93 -4.54
N HIS A 104 -13.28 -17.54 -5.14
CA HIS A 104 -12.01 -17.84 -4.47
C HIS A 104 -11.12 -16.61 -4.46
N VAL A 105 -10.61 -16.22 -3.30
CA VAL A 105 -9.70 -15.09 -3.16
C VAL A 105 -8.44 -15.52 -2.44
N SER A 106 -7.31 -15.25 -3.08
CA SER A 106 -6.01 -15.50 -2.47
C SER A 106 -5.76 -14.55 -1.29
N MET A 107 -5.15 -15.09 -0.25
CA MET A 107 -4.69 -14.41 0.94
C MET A 107 -3.19 -14.64 1.09
N ILE A 108 -2.47 -13.59 1.48
CA ILE A 108 -1.06 -13.66 1.86
C ILE A 108 -0.92 -13.31 3.33
N THR A 109 -0.11 -14.07 4.04
CA THR A 109 0.33 -13.78 5.40
C THR A 109 1.85 -13.72 5.40
N ILE A 110 2.41 -12.60 5.83
CA ILE A 110 3.86 -12.42 5.99
C ILE A 110 4.13 -12.16 7.46
N THR A 111 4.84 -13.08 8.11
CA THR A 111 5.35 -12.90 9.46
C THR A 111 6.76 -12.34 9.38
N LEU A 112 7.02 -11.23 10.08
CA LEU A 112 8.35 -10.68 10.29
C LEU A 112 8.69 -10.78 11.77
N SER A 113 9.83 -11.39 12.10
CA SER A 113 10.25 -11.64 13.47
C SER A 113 11.73 -11.32 13.67
N LYS A 114 12.07 -10.79 14.85
CA LYS A 114 13.47 -10.65 15.30
C LYS A 114 14.06 -11.97 15.79
N LYS A 115 13.20 -12.94 16.11
CA LYS A 115 13.60 -14.28 16.51
C LYS A 115 13.63 -15.16 15.27
N GLU A 116 14.53 -16.14 15.28
CA GLU A 116 14.62 -17.11 14.22
C GLU A 116 13.27 -17.86 14.08
N LEU A 117 12.72 -17.84 12.88
CA LEU A 117 11.55 -18.62 12.50
C LEU A 117 11.99 -19.99 11.98
N ASP A 118 11.02 -20.90 11.80
CA ASP A 118 11.29 -22.22 11.23
C ASP A 118 11.95 -22.13 9.84
N THR A 119 13.23 -22.45 9.79
CA THR A 119 14.08 -22.41 8.58
C THR A 119 13.73 -23.52 7.59
N THR A 120 12.98 -24.53 8.02
CA THR A 120 12.53 -25.63 7.15
C THR A 120 11.24 -25.31 6.41
N SER A 121 10.54 -24.24 6.79
CA SER A 121 9.34 -23.77 6.10
C SER A 121 9.66 -23.35 4.66
N THR A 122 8.81 -23.76 3.72
CA THR A 122 8.93 -23.36 2.30
C THR A 122 8.83 -21.85 2.09
N GLY A 123 8.18 -21.15 3.02
CA GLY A 123 7.99 -19.70 2.99
C GLY A 123 9.07 -18.90 3.70
N TYR A 124 10.06 -19.57 4.30
CA TYR A 124 11.09 -18.91 5.10
C TYR A 124 12.08 -18.13 4.22
N GLN A 125 12.49 -16.96 4.71
CA GLN A 125 13.55 -16.16 4.15
C GLN A 125 14.43 -15.60 5.29
N PRO A 126 15.78 -15.74 5.19
CA PRO A 126 16.68 -15.22 6.20
C PRO A 126 16.71 -13.67 6.19
N PRO A 127 17.22 -13.05 7.28
CA PRO A 127 17.34 -11.60 7.35
C PRO A 127 18.21 -11.01 6.24
N ILE A 128 17.88 -9.78 5.83
CA ILE A 128 18.71 -9.09 4.85
C ILE A 128 20.03 -8.63 5.47
N PRO A 129 21.12 -8.57 4.68
CA PRO A 129 22.40 -8.04 5.12
C PRO A 129 22.30 -6.63 5.71
N ALA A 130 23.01 -6.36 6.82
CA ALA A 130 22.89 -5.11 7.58
C ALA A 130 23.33 -3.85 6.79
N ASP A 131 24.21 -4.01 5.81
CA ASP A 131 24.64 -2.96 4.87
C ASP A 131 23.52 -2.47 3.95
N GLN A 132 22.50 -3.29 3.73
CA GLN A 132 21.32 -2.94 2.92
C GLN A 132 20.21 -2.27 3.74
N VAL A 133 20.34 -2.26 5.07
CA VAL A 133 19.39 -1.63 5.98
C VAL A 133 19.74 -0.16 6.11
N LYS A 134 18.83 0.71 5.66
CA LYS A 134 18.98 2.17 5.72
C LYS A 134 18.02 2.73 6.77
N PRO A 135 18.47 2.95 8.01
CA PRO A 135 17.65 3.61 9.02
C PRO A 135 17.35 5.04 8.57
N LEU A 136 16.06 5.31 8.31
CA LEU A 136 15.42 6.61 8.07
C LEU A 136 16.33 7.76 7.63
N ASN A 137 16.67 7.82 6.34
CA ASN A 137 16.62 9.10 5.65
C ASN A 137 15.33 9.13 4.83
N ASP A 138 14.65 10.27 4.88
CA ASP A 138 13.33 10.52 4.29
C ASP A 138 13.19 9.91 2.89
N PHE A 139 12.47 8.79 2.81
CA PHE A 139 11.94 8.33 1.54
C PHE A 139 10.76 9.25 1.20
N GLU A 140 11.07 10.34 0.50
CA GLU A 140 10.13 10.97 -0.43
C GLU A 140 9.81 9.94 -1.50
N TYR A 141 8.69 9.26 -1.34
CA TYR A 141 8.12 8.45 -2.40
C TYR A 141 7.54 9.42 -3.45
N GLU A 142 8.33 9.80 -4.45
CA GLU A 142 7.87 10.50 -5.67
C GLU A 142 7.07 9.55 -6.57
N GLY A 143 5.98 9.00 -6.02
CA GLY A 143 5.25 7.90 -6.64
C GLY A 143 3.75 7.96 -6.42
N GLU A 144 3.16 9.15 -6.42
CA GLU A 144 1.79 9.38 -6.91
C GLU A 144 1.50 10.88 -6.91
N GLY A 145 1.38 11.44 -8.11
CA GLY A 145 1.06 12.84 -8.31
C GLY A 145 -0.23 13.23 -7.59
N SER A 146 -0.08 14.02 -6.55
CA SER A 146 -1.14 14.89 -6.03
C SER A 146 -0.62 16.32 -6.15
N PRO A 147 -1.28 17.23 -6.89
CA PRO A 147 -0.80 18.60 -7.05
C PRO A 147 -1.01 19.34 -5.73
N SER A 148 0.01 19.32 -4.86
CA SER A 148 0.06 20.23 -3.74
C SER A 148 0.16 21.64 -4.31
N ARG A 149 -0.93 22.41 -4.21
CA ARG A 149 -0.99 23.85 -4.44
C ARG A 149 0.15 24.53 -3.68
N GLN A 150 1.26 24.76 -4.35
CA GLN A 150 2.37 25.49 -3.79
C GLN A 150 1.99 26.96 -3.74
N GLY A 151 1.92 27.47 -2.52
CA GLY A 151 1.50 28.83 -2.20
C GLY A 151 2.26 29.86 -3.02
N ARG A 152 1.48 30.69 -3.71
CA ARG A 152 1.91 31.92 -4.37
C ARG A 152 2.40 32.91 -3.32
N VAL A 153 3.68 32.84 -2.97
CA VAL A 153 4.37 33.90 -2.22
C VAL A 153 5.72 34.15 -2.88
N ARG A 154 5.75 35.11 -3.81
CA ARG A 154 6.96 35.89 -4.05
C ARG A 154 6.57 37.36 -4.12
N GLY A 155 6.96 38.05 -3.05
CA GLY A 155 6.74 39.46 -2.82
C GLY A 155 7.32 40.35 -3.92
N GLY A 156 6.75 41.55 -3.99
CA GLY A 156 7.01 42.54 -5.01
C GLY A 156 8.38 43.20 -4.96
N GLY A 157 8.64 43.95 -6.02
CA GLY A 157 9.79 44.82 -6.20
C GLY A 157 9.71 45.44 -7.59
N GLY A 158 9.16 46.65 -7.68
CA GLY A 158 8.91 47.35 -8.93
C GLY A 158 10.18 47.82 -9.66
N GLY A 159 10.04 48.15 -10.94
CA GLY A 159 11.14 48.69 -11.73
C GLY A 159 10.81 48.97 -13.21
N ARG A 160 10.11 50.08 -13.43
CA ARG A 160 10.08 50.97 -14.62
C ARG A 160 10.82 50.54 -15.91
N ALA A 161 10.03 50.46 -16.99
CA ALA A 161 10.17 51.19 -18.27
C ALA A 161 11.53 51.27 -18.99
N ARG A 162 11.54 50.89 -20.28
CA ARG A 162 11.75 51.77 -21.46
C ARG A 162 11.92 50.94 -22.74
N GLY A 163 11.14 51.26 -23.77
CA GLY A 163 11.22 50.61 -25.07
C GLY A 163 12.34 51.12 -25.98
N ARG A 164 12.42 50.52 -27.17
CA ARG A 164 12.69 51.16 -28.48
C ARG A 164 12.92 50.09 -29.55
N GLY A 165 12.29 50.27 -30.71
CA GLY A 165 13.03 50.28 -31.97
C GLY A 165 13.02 49.01 -32.83
N ASN A 166 12.00 48.90 -33.69
CA ASN A 166 12.07 48.92 -35.16
C ASN A 166 13.03 48.03 -35.98
N TYR A 167 12.44 47.51 -37.06
CA TYR A 167 12.92 47.31 -38.45
C TYR A 167 13.24 45.88 -38.98
N ASN A 168 12.35 45.49 -39.91
CA ASN A 168 12.54 44.85 -41.22
C ASN A 168 13.31 43.53 -41.39
N GLY A 169 12.69 42.61 -42.14
CA GLY A 169 13.39 41.54 -42.83
C GLY A 169 12.46 40.50 -43.46
N VAL A 170 11.92 40.84 -44.63
CA VAL A 170 11.23 39.94 -45.58
C VAL A 170 12.14 38.76 -45.96
N GLY A 171 11.58 37.56 -46.17
CA GLY A 171 12.32 36.43 -46.73
C GLY A 171 11.50 35.14 -46.83
N ASP A 172 10.57 35.12 -47.76
CA ASP A 172 9.89 33.93 -48.30
C ASP A 172 10.85 33.25 -49.31
N TRP A 173 11.05 31.93 -49.22
CA TRP A 173 11.56 31.07 -50.30
C TRP A 173 11.15 29.60 -50.03
N ASP A 174 10.31 29.10 -50.96
CA ASP A 174 10.00 27.73 -51.40
C ASP A 174 9.60 26.62 -50.38
#